data_AF-A0A520B3U2-F1
#
_entry.id   AF-A0A520B3U2-F1
#
_cell.length_a   1.000
_cell.length_b   1.000
_cell.length_c   1.000
_cell.angle_alpha   90.00
_cell.angle_beta   90.00
_cell.angle_gamma   90.00
#
_symmetry.space_group_name_H-M   'P 1'
#
loop_
_entity.id
_entity.type
_entity.pdbx_description
1 polymer ?
#
loop_
_entity_poly.entity_id
_entity_poly.type
_entity_poly.pdbx_seq_one_letter_code
_entity_poly.pdbx_strand_id
1 'polypeptide(L)' 'AEQAKYIWGGQGCLWSEYITNPAKVQYQLFPRLDALSEILWSPKEKKNYPDFQKRLKTQFKRYDLMGITYPKRYLEN' A
#
# COMPACT_ATOMS: atom_id res chain seq x y z
N ALA A 1 -6.00 14.20 -22.23
CA ALA A 1 -6.97 14.24 -21.10
C ALA A 1 -8.31 13.60 -21.47
N GLU A 2 -8.73 13.64 -22.74
CA GLU A 2 -10.05 13.16 -23.18
C GLU A 2 -10.37 11.68 -22.90
N GLN A 3 -9.35 10.82 -22.85
CA GLN A 3 -9.51 9.39 -22.54
C GLN A 3 -9.69 9.09 -21.05
N ALA A 4 -9.31 10.02 -20.15
CA ALA A 4 -9.36 9.78 -18.71
C ALA A 4 -10.80 9.61 -18.18
N LYS A 5 -11.79 10.17 -18.88
CA LYS A 5 -13.22 10.06 -18.53
C LYS A 5 -13.77 8.64 -18.58
N TYR A 6 -13.09 7.73 -19.29
CA TYR A 6 -13.50 6.33 -19.39
C TYR A 6 -12.88 5.44 -18.30
N ILE A 7 -11.98 6.00 -17.47
CA ILE A 7 -11.29 5.26 -16.42
C ILE A 7 -12.09 5.37 -15.13
N TRP A 8 -12.61 4.25 -14.63
CA TRP A 8 -13.35 4.22 -13.36
C TRP A 8 -12.43 4.27 -12.14
N GLY A 9 -11.20 3.79 -12.28
CA GLY A 9 -10.23 3.75 -11.20
C GLY A 9 -9.17 2.68 -11.44
N GLY A 10 -8.65 2.11 -10.36
CA GLY A 10 -7.69 1.01 -10.38
C GLY A 10 -7.96 0.03 -9.26
N GLN A 11 -7.36 -1.16 -9.37
CA GLN A 11 -7.49 -2.24 -8.41
C GLN A 11 -6.14 -2.94 -8.22
N GLY A 12 -5.90 -3.43 -7.00
CA GLY A 12 -4.79 -4.33 -6.69
C GLY A 12 -5.33 -5.69 -6.30
N CYS A 13 -4.97 -6.72 -7.06
CA CYS A 13 -5.36 -8.10 -6.77
C CYS A 13 -4.25 -8.82 -6.01
N LEU A 14 -4.66 -9.61 -5.00
CA LEU A 14 -3.80 -10.60 -4.38
C LEU A 14 -4.23 -11.98 -4.86
N TRP A 15 -3.36 -12.63 -5.61
CA TRP A 15 -3.55 -14.00 -6.04
C TRP A 15 -2.99 -14.96 -4.98
N SER A 16 -3.79 -15.95 -4.59
CA SER A 16 -3.55 -16.74 -3.38
C SER A 16 -3.11 -18.19 -3.65
N GLU A 17 -2.71 -18.52 -4.87
CA GLU A 17 -2.38 -19.90 -5.30
C GLU A 17 -1.34 -20.56 -4.37
N TYR A 18 -0.39 -19.78 -3.85
CA TYR A 18 0.69 -20.24 -2.97
C TYR A 18 0.72 -19.53 -1.60
N ILE A 19 -0.43 -19.01 -1.15
CA ILE A 19 -0.55 -18.34 0.15
C ILE A 19 -1.24 -19.29 1.14
N THR A 20 -0.44 -19.87 2.03
CA THR A 20 -0.90 -20.93 2.93
C THR A 20 -1.30 -20.45 4.32
N ASN A 21 -1.06 -19.18 4.65
CA ASN A 21 -1.43 -18.63 5.95
C ASN A 21 -1.78 -17.13 5.89
N PRO A 22 -2.60 -16.62 6.84
CA PRO A 22 -2.99 -15.21 6.89
C PRO A 22 -1.83 -14.22 7.09
N ALA A 23 -0.78 -14.60 7.81
CA ALA A 23 0.39 -13.73 8.01
C ALA A 23 1.11 -13.47 6.67
N LYS A 24 1.15 -14.46 5.78
CA LYS A 24 1.70 -14.33 4.43
C LYS A 24 0.81 -13.47 3.52
N VAL A 25 -0.51 -13.49 3.71
CA VAL A 25 -1.43 -12.54 3.06
C VAL A 25 -1.05 -11.11 3.45
N GLN A 26 -0.94 -10.83 4.74
CA GLN A 26 -0.59 -9.51 5.26
C GLN A 26 0.79 -9.06 4.77
N TYR A 27 1.78 -9.97 4.82
CA TYR A 27 3.14 -9.69 4.36
C TYR A 27 3.19 -9.32 2.88
N GLN A 28 2.31 -9.89 2.06
CA GLN A 28 2.22 -9.50 0.65
C GLN A 28 1.42 -8.21 0.46
N LEU A 29 0.33 -7.99 1.19
CA LEU A 29 -0.50 -6.79 1.00
C LEU A 29 0.21 -5.51 1.47
N PHE A 30 0.77 -5.51 2.67
CA PHE A 30 1.33 -4.31 3.30
C PHE A 30 2.83 -4.22 3.01
N PRO A 31 3.38 -3.01 2.74
CA PRO A 31 2.73 -1.70 2.67
C PRO A 31 2.18 -1.33 1.27
N ARG A 32 2.23 -2.23 0.29
CA ARG A 32 1.88 -1.94 -1.12
C ARG A 32 0.43 -1.46 -1.27
N LEU A 33 -0.47 -1.97 -0.42
CA LEU A 33 -1.86 -1.55 -0.36
C LEU A 33 -2.03 -0.07 0.05
N ASP A 34 -1.14 0.47 0.89
CA ASP A 34 -1.17 1.89 1.27
C ASP A 34 -0.84 2.78 0.07
N ALA A 35 0.18 2.38 -0.69
CA ALA A 35 0.58 3.10 -1.90
C ALA A 35 -0.55 3.09 -2.93
N LEU A 36 -1.20 1.94 -3.14
CA LEU A 36 -2.35 1.84 -4.04
C LEU A 36 -3.50 2.74 -3.57
N SER A 37 -3.82 2.70 -2.28
CA SER A 37 -4.89 3.51 -1.68
C SER A 37 -4.60 5.00 -1.85
N GLU A 38 -3.35 5.43 -1.69
CA GLU A 38 -2.95 6.81 -1.91
C GLU A 38 -3.10 7.25 -3.38
N ILE A 39 -2.73 6.38 -4.33
CA ILE A 39 -2.88 6.68 -5.75
C ILE A 39 -4.35 6.83 -6.14
N LEU A 40 -5.24 6.03 -5.56
CA LEU A 40 -6.66 6.05 -5.89
C LEU A 40 -7.44 7.15 -5.16
N TRP A 41 -7.04 7.50 -3.94
CA TRP A 41 -7.76 8.47 -3.11
C TRP A 41 -7.25 9.90 -3.24
N SER A 42 -5.93 10.10 -3.33
CA SER A 42 -5.37 11.45 -3.23
C SER A 42 -5.46 12.22 -4.56
N PRO A 43 -5.70 13.54 -4.51
CA PRO A 43 -5.55 14.41 -5.69
C PRO A 43 -4.15 14.32 -6.27
N LYS A 44 -4.01 14.47 -7.59
CA LYS A 44 -2.74 14.28 -8.29
C LYS A 44 -1.65 15.22 -7.81
N GLU A 45 -2.01 16.45 -7.43
CA GLU A 45 -1.10 17.51 -6.99
C GLU A 45 -0.51 17.22 -5.61
N LYS A 46 -1.20 16.42 -4.80
CA LYS A 46 -0.79 16.07 -3.43
C LYS A 46 0.03 14.78 -3.36
N LYS A 47 0.20 14.06 -4.48
CA LYS A 47 1.00 12.83 -4.54
C LYS A 47 2.48 13.16 -4.53
N ASN A 48 3.11 12.97 -3.38
CA ASN A 48 4.54 13.20 -3.19
C ASN A 48 5.19 11.96 -2.56
N TYR A 49 6.08 11.31 -3.31
CA TYR A 49 6.69 10.05 -2.87
C TYR A 49 7.59 10.20 -1.62
N PRO A 50 8.49 11.20 -1.53
CA PRO A 50 9.23 11.46 -0.30
C PRO A 50 8.34 11.69 0.94
N ASP A 51 7.24 12.43 0.80
CA ASP A 51 6.28 12.64 1.88
C ASP A 51 5.56 11.34 2.26
N PHE A 52 5.14 10.55 1.27
CA PHE A 52 4.55 9.23 1.49
C PHE A 52 5.49 8.32 2.29
N GLN A 53 6.78 8.26 1.95
CA GLN A 53 7.75 7.46 2.70
C GLN A 53 7.86 7.92 4.16
N LYS A 54 7.81 9.22 4.44
CA LYS A 54 7.78 9.76 5.82
C LYS A 54 6.53 9.32 6.57
N ARG A 55 5.35 9.42 5.94
CA ARG A 55 4.08 8.97 6.55
C ARG A 55 4.06 7.45 6.76
N LEU A 56 4.66 6.70 5.84
CA LEU A 56 4.74 5.25 5.93
C LEU A 56 5.54 4.79 7.17
N LYS A 57 6.58 5.53 7.58
CA LYS A 57 7.28 5.26 8.86
C LYS A 57 6.35 5.33 10.07
N THR A 58 5.36 6.23 10.06
CA THR A 58 4.33 6.29 11.11
C THR A 58 3.31 5.17 10.96
N GLN A 59 2.98 4.79 9.73
CA GLN A 59 2.08 3.68 9.44
C GLN A 59 2.63 2.33 9.95
N PHE A 60 3.94 2.09 9.85
CA PHE A 60 4.56 0.88 10.43
C PHE A 60 4.32 0.74 11.94
N LYS A 61 4.37 1.85 12.69
CA LYS A 61 4.02 1.83 14.13
C LYS A 61 2.58 1.36 14.37
N ARG A 62 1.65 1.71 13.47
CA ARG A 62 0.26 1.24 13.55
C ARG A 62 0.18 -0.25 13.23
N TYR A 63 0.95 -0.73 12.26
CA TYR A 63 1.03 -2.17 11.98
C TYR A 63 1.54 -2.97 13.14
N ASP A 64 2.56 -2.47 13.85
CA ASP A 64 3.06 -3.09 15.06
C ASP A 64 1.96 -3.16 16.14
N LEU A 65 1.22 -2.07 16.36
CA LEU A 65 0.10 -2.03 17.32
C LEU A 65 -1.06 -2.96 16.92
N MET A 66 -1.31 -3.14 15.62
CA MET A 66 -2.37 -4.00 15.10
C MET A 66 -1.94 -5.47 14.94
N GLY A 67 -0.67 -5.80 15.20
CA GLY A 67 -0.14 -7.15 14.99
C GLY A 67 -0.13 -7.58 13.51
N ILE A 68 -0.06 -6.63 12.57
CA ILE A 68 -0.02 -6.91 11.13
C ILE A 68 1.38 -7.35 10.75
N THR A 69 1.50 -8.47 10.03
CA THR A 69 2.79 -8.93 9.49
C THR A 69 3.14 -8.17 8.22
N TYR A 70 4.30 -7.51 8.18
CA TYR A 70 4.79 -6.77 7.01
C TYR A 70 6.30 -6.96 6.77
N PRO A 71 6.79 -6.78 5.53
CA PRO A 71 8.21 -6.84 5.18
C PRO A 71 9.01 -5.72 5.83
N LYS A 72 10.04 -6.08 6.61
CA LYS A 72 10.92 -5.13 7.31
C LYS A 72 11.90 -4.38 6.42
N ARG A 73 12.09 -4.81 5.16
CA ARG A 73 12.97 -4.15 4.18
C ARG A 73 12.66 -2.65 4.00
N TYR A 74 11.42 -2.24 4.23
CA TYR A 74 11.00 -0.84 4.11
C TYR A 74 11.36 0.04 5.32
N LEU A 75 11.91 -0.54 6.40
CA LEU A 75 12.36 0.19 7.59
C LEU A 75 13.83 0.64 7.51
N GLU A 76 14.63 -0.01 6.65
CA GLU A 76 16.09 0.17 6.60
C GLU A 76 16.56 1.32 5.69
N ASN A 77 15.63 2.08 5.09
CA ASN A 77 15.91 3.22 4.19
C ASN A 77 15.47 4.57 4.77
#